data_AF-A0A117Q1L7-F1
#
_entry.id   AF-A0A117Q1L7-F1
#
_cell.length_a   1.000
_cell.length_b   1.000
_cell.length_c   1.000
_cell.angle_alpha   90.00
_cell.angle_beta   90.00
_cell.angle_gamma   90.00
#
_symmetry.space_group_name_H-M   'P 1'
#
loop_
_entity.id
_entity.type
_entity.pdbx_description
1 polymer ?
#
loop_
_entity_poly.entity_id
_entity_poly.type
_entity_poly.pdbx_seq_one_letter_code
_entity_poly.pdbx_strand_id
1 'polypeptide(L)' 'MNSRRPVRRPTEHAAVRAAARSARPTPPVPALMAALLEANDRGDREAVTLCAHRVVRASDPKVGEQ' A
#
# COMPACT_ATOMS: atom_id res chain seq x y z
N MET A 1 28.46 -22.87 5.38
CA MET A 1 27.82 -22.19 4.23
C MET A 1 27.35 -20.82 4.73
N ASN A 2 28.18 -19.78 4.76
CA ASN A 2 28.76 -19.01 3.66
C ASN A 2 27.74 -18.24 2.79
N SER A 3 27.11 -17.20 3.38
CA SER A 3 27.09 -15.81 2.89
C SER A 3 26.01 -14.99 3.61
N ARG A 4 26.38 -14.38 4.75
CA ARG A 4 25.59 -13.36 5.49
C ARG A 4 25.61 -12.00 4.78
N ARG A 5 25.37 -11.95 3.47
CA ARG A 5 25.30 -10.69 2.73
C ARG A 5 24.00 -10.69 1.92
N PRO A 6 23.23 -9.59 1.93
CA PRO A 6 22.11 -9.47 1.01
C PRO A 6 22.64 -9.64 -0.41
N VAL A 7 22.06 -10.57 -1.16
CA VAL A 7 22.31 -10.69 -2.59
C VAL A 7 21.96 -9.33 -3.19
N ARG A 8 22.92 -8.65 -3.83
CA ARG A 8 22.63 -7.39 -4.51
C ARG A 8 21.67 -7.69 -5.67
N ARG A 9 20.43 -7.18 -5.57
CA ARG A 9 19.41 -7.28 -6.62
C ARG A 9 19.10 -5.90 -7.21
N PRO A 10 20.09 -5.25 -7.85
CA PRO A 10 19.95 -3.86 -8.31
C PRO A 10 18.76 -3.66 -9.25
N THR A 11 18.42 -4.67 -10.06
CA THR A 11 17.26 -4.68 -10.94
C THR A 11 15.93 -4.69 -10.17
N GLU A 12 15.81 -5.53 -9.12
CA GLU A 12 14.62 -5.53 -8.26
C GLU A 12 14.49 -4.24 -7.47
N HIS A 13 15.58 -3.72 -6.92
CA HIS A 13 15.56 -2.43 -6.23
C HIS A 13 15.17 -1.29 -7.18
N ALA A 14 15.64 -1.30 -8.44
CA ALA A 14 15.24 -0.33 -9.45
C ALA A 14 13.75 -0.47 -9.80
N ALA A 15 13.25 -1.70 -9.94
CA ALA A 15 11.84 -1.97 -10.21
C ALA A 15 10.93 -1.53 -9.05
N VAL A 16 11.29 -1.84 -7.81
CA VAL A 16 10.57 -1.38 -6.61
C VAL A 16 10.57 0.16 -6.52
N ARG A 17 11.71 0.80 -6.77
CA ARG A 17 11.81 2.27 -6.80
C ARG A 17 10.95 2.87 -7.92
N ALA A 18 10.97 2.30 -9.11
CA ALA A 18 10.13 2.77 -10.22
C ALA A 18 8.64 2.60 -9.89
N ALA A 19 8.24 1.44 -9.35
CA ALA A 19 6.88 1.15 -8.93
C ALA A 19 6.40 1.97 -7.72
N ALA A 20 7.33 2.50 -6.92
CA ALA A 20 7.05 3.40 -5.80
C ALA A 20 6.95 4.87 -6.24
N ARG A 21 7.53 5.25 -7.39
CA ARG A 21 7.50 6.62 -7.93
C ARG A 21 6.24 6.95 -8.72
N SER A 22 5.47 5.96 -9.15
CA SER A 22 4.22 6.22 -9.85
C SER A 22 3.08 6.47 -8.85
N ALA A 23 2.38 7.59 -9.03
CA ALA A 23 1.08 7.82 -8.40
C ALA A 23 0.15 6.70 -8.89
N ARG A 24 -0.10 5.72 -8.03
CA ARG A 24 -1.06 4.66 -8.35
C ARG A 24 -2.44 5.21 -8.05
N PRO A 25 -3.38 5.15 -9.02
CA PRO A 25 -4.74 5.58 -8.78
C PRO A 25 -5.29 4.78 -7.60
N THR A 26 -5.68 5.49 -6.55
CA THR A 26 -6.42 4.89 -5.45
C THR A 26 -7.86 4.66 -5.90
N PRO A 27 -8.49 3.56 -5.47
CA PRO A 27 -9.93 3.41 -5.65
C PRO A 27 -10.66 4.62 -5.02
N PRO A 28 -11.83 5.00 -5.55
CA PRO A 28 -12.59 6.11 -4.99
C PRO A 28 -12.99 5.81 -3.54
N VAL A 29 -13.08 6.85 -2.70
CA VAL A 29 -13.38 6.73 -1.25
C VAL A 29 -14.59 5.83 -0.96
N PRO A 30 -15.74 5.92 -1.68
CA PRO A 30 -16.88 5.02 -1.42
C PRO A 30 -16.54 3.53 -1.56
N ALA A 31 -15.71 3.16 -2.53
CA ALA A 31 -15.29 1.77 -2.72
C ALA A 31 -14.37 1.29 -1.58
N LEU A 32 -13.49 2.18 -1.09
CA LEU A 32 -12.61 1.88 0.05
C LEU A 32 -13.39 1.77 1.37
N MET A 33 -14.41 2.61 1.57
CA MET A 33 -15.29 2.54 2.73
C MET A 33 -16.14 1.26 2.73
N ALA A 34 -16.64 0.82 1.56
CA ALA A 34 -17.33 -0.46 1.44
C ALA A 34 -16.41 -1.64 1.80
N ALA A 35 -15.18 -1.65 1.30
CA ALA A 35 -14.19 -2.68 1.63
C ALA A 35 -13.80 -2.67 3.12
N LEU A 36 -13.76 -1.50 3.75
CA LEU A 36 -13.51 -1.37 5.19
C LEU A 36 -14.62 -2.04 6.02
N LEU A 37 -15.89 -1.85 5.64
CA LEU A 37 -17.02 -2.49 6.30
C LEU A 37 -16.98 -4.02 6.15
N GLU A 38 -16.69 -4.51 4.94
CA GLU A 38 -16.53 -5.95 4.68
C GLU A 38 -15.36 -6.57 5.47
N ALA A 39 -14.24 -5.87 5.56
CA ALA A 39 -13.09 -6.31 6.37
C ALA A 39 -13.42 -6.35 7.86
N ASN A 40 -14.17 -5.36 8.35
CA ASN A 40 -14.60 -5.31 9.74
C ASN A 40 -15.60 -6.42 10.08
N ASP A 41 -16.56 -6.69 9.19
CA ASP A 41 -17.52 -7.79 9.32
C ASP A 41 -16.83 -9.16 9.39
N ARG A 42 -15.76 -9.34 8.60
CA ARG A 42 -14.91 -10.55 8.63
C ARG A 42 -13.92 -10.63 9.79
N GLY A 43 -13.76 -9.56 10.58
CA GLY A 43 -12.75 -9.47 11.63
C GLY A 43 -11.30 -9.44 11.12
N ASP A 44 -11.07 -9.09 9.86
CA ASP A 44 -9.73 -9.00 9.27
C ASP A 44 -9.07 -7.65 9.62
N ARG A 45 -8.26 -7.67 10.69
CA ARG A 45 -7.58 -6.48 11.21
C ARG A 45 -6.58 -5.87 10.22
N GLU A 46 -5.94 -6.70 9.41
CA GLU A 46 -4.96 -6.23 8.43
C GLU A 46 -5.66 -5.52 7.28
N ALA A 47 -6.76 -6.10 6.78
CA ALA A 47 -7.58 -5.47 5.76
C ALA A 47 -8.22 -4.17 6.25
N VAL A 48 -8.69 -4.12 7.50
CA VAL A 48 -9.20 -2.89 8.13
C VAL A 48 -8.13 -1.80 8.13
N THR A 49 -6.93 -2.12 8.60
CA THR A 49 -5.80 -1.17 8.67
C THR A 49 -5.43 -0.65 7.28
N LEU A 50 -5.30 -1.56 6.31
CA LEU A 50 -4.98 -1.21 4.92
C LEU A 50 -6.05 -0.31 4.29
N CYS A 51 -7.33 -0.63 4.47
CA CYS A 51 -8.43 0.17 3.91
C CYS A 51 -8.47 1.55 4.55
N ALA A 52 -8.30 1.66 5.87
CA ALA A 52 -8.25 2.94 6.57
C ALA A 52 -7.13 3.85 6.03
N HIS A 53 -5.91 3.33 5.87
CA HIS A 53 -4.81 4.10 5.28
C HIS A 53 -5.07 4.54 3.84
N ARG A 54 -5.71 3.69 3.03
CA ARG A 54 -6.07 4.03 1.65
C ARG A 54 -7.15 5.11 1.60
N VAL A 55 -8.14 5.09 2.49
CA VAL A 55 -9.18 6.14 2.58
C VAL A 55 -8.54 7.48 2.89
N VAL A 56 -7.62 7.53 3.86
CA VAL A 56 -6.91 8.77 4.22
C VAL A 56 -6.10 9.29 3.03
N ARG A 57 -5.33 8.44 2.36
CA ARG A 57 -4.54 8.82 1.17
C ARG A 57 -5.42 9.31 0.01
N ALA A 58 -6.59 8.71 -0.19
CA ALA A 58 -7.51 9.12 -1.24
C ALA A 58 -8.26 10.43 -0.90
N SER A 59 -8.45 10.73 0.40
CA SER A 59 -9.17 11.93 0.87
C SER A 59 -8.25 13.15 1.03
N ASP A 60 -6.99 12.94 1.41
CA ASP A 60 -5.96 13.98 1.50
C ASP A 60 -4.71 13.54 0.71
N PRO A 61 -4.56 14.01 -0.54
CA PRO A 61 -3.43 13.65 -1.40
C PRO A 61 -2.05 14.05 -0.84
N LYS A 62 -1.99 14.98 0.13
CA LYS A 62 -0.74 15.34 0.82
C LYS A 62 -0.19 14.19 1.66
N VAL A 63 -1.04 13.23 2.00
CA VAL A 63 -0.66 12.00 2.71
C VAL A 63 -0.13 10.98 1.71
N GLY A 64 1.20 10.94 1.54
CA GLY A 64 1.90 9.90 0.77
C GLY A 64 2.51 10.35 -0.56
N GLU A 65 2.25 11.58 -0.99
CA GLU A 65 2.97 12.25 -2.08
C GLU A 65 3.46 13.62 -1.58
N GLN A 66 4.76 13.70 -1.27
CA GLN A 66 5.55 14.92 -1.18
C GLN A 66 6.69 14.83 -2.20
#